data_AF-A0A1G7WMP5-F1
#
_entry.id   AF-A0A1G7WMP5-F1
#
_cell.length_a   1.000
_cell.length_b   1.000
_cell.length_c   1.000
_cell.angle_alpha   90.00
_cell.angle_beta   90.00
_cell.angle_gamma   90.00
#
_symmetry.space_group_name_H-M   'P 1'
#
loop_
_entity.id
_entity.type
_entity.pdbx_description
1 polymer ?
#
loop_
_entity_poly.entity_id
_entity_poly.type
_entity_poly.pdbx_seq_one_letter_code
_entity_poly.pdbx_strand_id
1 'polypeptide(L)'
;MTIARHRLALLLCVAAPLLVTAAPAFAAKADAQNYQSLLQSSSNGSKVACGKDSYGNVACTIDGEAVDVGDDCTSNLAFGGIANDKGTMLQDNFRSAGARPVAHVGKNQLVCLLASQRKEGELIRALVKVGPTATVKNCKGNDACKDADTHVEWKRPVSGTACTLKPDGHYAGDCATGWIDGKDLEEYSMGLKPEDTGA
;
A
#
# COMPACT_ATOMS: atom_id res chain seq x y z
N MET A 1 -21.35 64.63 55.28
CA MET A 1 -21.10 65.61 54.19
C MET A 1 -20.71 64.80 52.94
N THR A 2 -21.62 64.83 51.96
CA THR A 2 -21.47 64.53 50.51
C THR A 2 -20.71 63.27 50.06
N ILE A 3 -21.50 62.28 49.61
CA ILE A 3 -21.10 61.14 48.76
C ILE A 3 -20.91 61.64 47.32
N ALA A 4 -19.75 61.39 46.72
CA ALA A 4 -19.52 61.61 45.29
C ALA A 4 -18.98 60.32 44.63
N ARG A 5 -19.82 59.78 43.74
CA ARG A 5 -19.65 58.58 42.92
C ARG A 5 -18.64 58.83 41.80
N HIS A 6 -17.65 57.96 41.55
CA HIS A 6 -17.03 57.86 40.21
C HIS A 6 -16.57 56.43 39.86
N ARG A 7 -17.47 55.75 39.11
CA ARG A 7 -17.32 54.86 37.94
C ARG A 7 -16.13 53.87 37.89
N LEU A 8 -16.49 52.60 38.05
CA LEU A 8 -15.74 51.40 37.67
C LEU A 8 -15.62 51.33 36.13
N ALA A 9 -14.40 51.29 35.59
CA ALA A 9 -14.15 50.98 34.18
C ALA A 9 -13.67 49.53 34.07
N LEU A 10 -14.54 48.68 33.51
CA LEU A 10 -14.31 47.26 33.25
C LEU A 10 -13.48 47.12 31.97
N LEU A 11 -12.21 46.71 32.07
CA LEU A 11 -11.40 46.28 30.92
C LEU A 11 -11.48 44.75 30.82
N LEU A 12 -12.41 44.26 30.02
CA LEU A 12 -12.48 42.86 29.57
C LEU A 12 -11.63 42.72 28.30
N CYS A 13 -10.39 42.27 28.44
CA CYS A 13 -9.63 41.71 27.33
C CYS A 13 -10.17 40.30 27.02
N VAL A 14 -11.02 40.19 26.00
CA VAL A 14 -11.46 38.89 25.47
C VAL A 14 -10.40 38.42 24.47
N ALA A 15 -9.49 37.55 24.91
CA ALA A 15 -8.64 36.78 24.02
C ALA A 15 -9.47 35.63 23.43
N ALA A 16 -9.86 35.75 22.15
CA ALA A 16 -10.53 34.67 21.43
C ALA A 16 -9.50 33.57 21.09
N PRO A 17 -9.75 32.29 21.44
CA PRO A 17 -8.91 31.19 20.98
C PRO A 17 -9.19 30.95 19.49
N LEU A 18 -8.19 31.20 18.64
CA LEU A 18 -8.16 30.70 17.27
C LEU A 18 -8.05 29.17 17.32
N LEU A 19 -9.19 28.49 17.29
CA LEU A 19 -9.27 27.07 17.01
C LEU A 19 -8.84 26.85 15.56
N VAL A 20 -7.56 26.52 15.37
CA VAL A 20 -7.07 25.95 14.11
C VAL A 20 -7.68 24.55 14.01
N THR A 21 -8.83 24.45 13.35
CA THR A 21 -9.37 23.16 12.92
C THR A 21 -8.42 22.62 11.85
N ALA A 22 -7.49 21.75 12.25
CA ALA A 22 -6.79 20.91 11.31
C ALA A 22 -7.84 20.04 10.63
N ALA A 23 -8.14 20.32 9.35
CA ALA A 23 -8.99 19.48 8.55
C ALA A 23 -8.37 18.07 8.51
N PRO A 24 -9.18 16.99 8.59
CA PRO A 24 -8.65 15.66 8.37
C PRO A 24 -8.04 15.62 6.97
N ALA A 25 -6.80 15.12 6.88
CA ALA A 25 -6.19 14.80 5.60
C ALA A 25 -7.02 13.66 4.98
N PHE A 26 -8.02 14.02 4.18
CA PHE A 26 -8.70 13.06 3.32
C PHE A 26 -7.65 12.50 2.37
N ALA A 27 -7.52 11.17 2.34
CA ALA A 27 -6.73 10.46 1.34
C ALA A 27 -6.99 11.08 -0.03
N ALA A 28 -5.93 11.39 -0.78
CA ALA A 28 -6.05 11.94 -2.11
C ALA A 28 -7.05 11.10 -2.91
N LYS A 29 -7.99 11.76 -3.61
CA LYS A 29 -9.05 11.07 -4.35
C LYS A 29 -8.37 10.16 -5.38
N ALA A 30 -8.46 8.85 -5.16
CA ALA A 30 -7.85 7.86 -6.03
C ALA A 30 -8.25 8.11 -7.49
N ASP A 31 -7.25 8.25 -8.36
CA ASP A 31 -7.46 8.52 -9.77
C ASP A 31 -7.55 7.19 -10.53
N ALA A 32 -8.72 6.91 -11.11
CA ALA A 32 -8.95 5.72 -11.92
C ALA A 32 -7.94 5.58 -13.06
N GLN A 33 -7.41 6.69 -13.57
CA GLN A 33 -6.40 6.68 -14.63
C GLN A 33 -5.06 6.16 -14.12
N ASN A 34 -4.64 6.55 -12.91
CA ASN A 34 -3.41 6.05 -12.30
C ASN A 34 -3.49 4.54 -12.03
N TYR A 35 -4.61 4.06 -11.50
CA TYR A 35 -4.82 2.62 -11.30
C TYR A 35 -4.88 1.86 -12.61
N GLN A 36 -5.52 2.42 -13.64
CA GLN A 36 -5.52 1.80 -14.97
C GLN A 36 -4.09 1.68 -15.51
N SER A 37 -3.27 2.72 -15.41
CA SER A 37 -1.87 2.68 -15.86
C SER A 37 -1.03 1.68 -15.07
N LEU A 38 -1.20 1.60 -13.74
CA LEU A 38 -0.52 0.62 -12.89
C LEU A 38 -0.87 -0.81 -13.31
N LEU A 39 -2.17 -1.12 -13.40
CA LEU A 39 -2.63 -2.46 -13.76
C LEU A 39 -2.27 -2.82 -15.20
N GLN A 40 -2.39 -1.88 -16.15
CA GLN A 40 -2.08 -2.13 -17.55
C GLN A 40 -0.59 -2.40 -17.78
N SER A 41 0.29 -1.68 -17.08
CA SER A 41 1.74 -1.91 -17.15
C SER A 41 2.18 -3.21 -16.47
N SER A 42 1.40 -3.71 -15.52
CA SER A 42 1.68 -4.95 -14.78
C SER A 42 0.95 -6.18 -15.29
N SER A 43 0.06 -6.03 -16.29
CA SER A 43 -0.82 -7.10 -16.78
C SER A 43 -0.69 -7.22 -18.31
N ASN A 44 0.50 -7.57 -18.77
CA ASN A 44 0.85 -7.52 -20.19
C ASN A 44 -0.04 -8.45 -21.04
N GLY A 45 -0.80 -7.89 -21.98
CA GLY A 45 -1.72 -8.63 -22.84
C GLY A 45 -3.14 -8.79 -22.29
N SER A 46 -3.38 -8.37 -21.04
CA SER A 46 -4.74 -8.30 -20.48
C SER A 46 -5.45 -7.00 -20.83
N LYS A 47 -6.78 -7.05 -20.83
CA LYS A 47 -7.67 -5.89 -20.97
C LYS A 47 -7.95 -5.31 -19.60
N VAL A 48 -7.39 -4.14 -19.32
CA VAL A 48 -7.64 -3.40 -18.08
C VAL A 48 -8.66 -2.30 -18.32
N ALA A 49 -9.63 -2.19 -17.42
CA ALA A 49 -10.55 -1.05 -17.40
C ALA A 49 -10.76 -0.60 -15.95
N CYS A 50 -10.50 0.68 -15.67
CA CYS A 50 -10.85 1.31 -14.41
C CYS A 50 -11.79 2.48 -14.66
N GLY A 51 -12.81 2.61 -13.82
CA GLY A 51 -13.79 3.69 -13.89
C GLY A 51 -14.33 4.02 -12.52
N LYS A 52 -15.27 4.96 -12.47
CA LYS A 52 -16.05 5.22 -11.25
C LYS A 52 -17.33 4.40 -11.30
N ASP A 53 -17.64 3.74 -10.19
CA ASP A 53 -18.94 3.09 -10.01
C ASP A 53 -20.06 4.12 -9.77
N SER A 54 -21.28 3.65 -9.55
CA SER A 54 -22.45 4.50 -9.27
C SER A 54 -22.33 5.33 -7.99
N TYR A 55 -21.39 4.98 -7.10
CA TYR A 55 -21.13 5.65 -5.84
C TYR A 55 -19.90 6.57 -5.91
N GLY A 56 -19.23 6.62 -7.06
CA GLY A 56 -18.04 7.43 -7.29
C GLY A 56 -16.73 6.79 -6.83
N ASN A 57 -16.76 5.52 -6.38
CA ASN A 57 -15.56 4.76 -6.03
C ASN A 57 -14.86 4.27 -7.30
N VAL A 58 -13.54 4.16 -7.26
CA VAL A 58 -12.82 3.54 -8.36
C VAL A 58 -13.07 2.03 -8.35
N ALA A 59 -13.49 1.49 -9.48
CA ALA A 59 -13.66 0.06 -9.71
C ALA A 59 -12.83 -0.33 -10.93
N CYS A 60 -12.04 -1.40 -10.80
CA CYS A 60 -11.15 -1.89 -11.85
C CYS A 60 -11.49 -3.33 -12.21
N THR A 61 -11.28 -3.66 -13.48
CA THR A 61 -11.36 -5.04 -13.98
C THR A 61 -10.14 -5.39 -14.83
N ILE A 62 -9.76 -6.67 -14.81
CA ILE A 62 -8.77 -7.24 -15.71
C ILE A 62 -9.37 -8.48 -16.37
N ASP A 63 -9.50 -8.46 -17.69
CA ASP A 63 -10.15 -9.52 -18.47
C ASP A 63 -11.56 -9.88 -17.93
N GLY A 64 -12.28 -8.87 -17.43
CA GLY A 64 -13.64 -9.01 -16.88
C GLY A 64 -13.70 -9.42 -15.40
N GLU A 65 -12.56 -9.74 -14.76
CA GLU A 65 -12.50 -10.05 -13.32
C GLU A 65 -12.37 -8.77 -12.51
N ALA A 66 -13.12 -8.66 -11.41
CA ALA A 66 -12.98 -7.56 -10.47
C ALA A 66 -11.61 -7.62 -9.77
N VAL A 67 -10.96 -6.46 -9.69
CA VAL A 67 -9.68 -6.29 -9.01
C VAL A 67 -9.77 -5.07 -8.11
N ASP A 68 -9.54 -5.29 -6.82
CA ASP A 68 -9.40 -4.22 -5.84
C ASP A 68 -7.98 -3.66 -5.94
N VAL A 69 -7.85 -2.36 -6.17
CA VAL A 69 -6.55 -1.71 -6.28
C VAL A 69 -6.24 -1.02 -4.95
N GLY A 70 -5.12 -1.43 -4.36
CA GLY A 70 -4.56 -0.82 -3.17
C GLY A 70 -3.80 0.45 -3.49
N ASP A 71 -3.38 1.13 -2.44
CA ASP A 71 -2.59 2.36 -2.55
C ASP A 71 -1.12 2.08 -2.92
N ASP A 72 -0.35 3.13 -3.17
CA ASP A 72 1.01 3.17 -3.72
C ASP A 72 2.14 2.53 -2.88
N CYS A 73 1.78 1.68 -1.92
CA CYS A 73 2.67 1.06 -0.93
C CYS A 73 3.26 2.00 0.12
N THR A 74 2.67 3.17 0.34
CA THR A 74 3.12 4.10 1.39
C THR A 74 2.15 4.34 2.53
N SER A 75 0.86 4.01 2.35
CA SER A 75 -0.15 4.11 3.40
C SER A 75 0.03 3.12 4.56
N ASN A 76 0.94 2.14 4.46
CA ASN A 76 1.22 1.11 5.47
C ASN A 76 0.08 0.10 5.73
N LEU A 77 -0.91 -0.03 4.84
CA LEU A 77 -2.16 -0.76 5.13
C LEU A 77 -2.29 -2.17 4.52
N ALA A 78 -1.57 -2.49 3.44
CA ALA A 78 -1.73 -3.79 2.76
C ALA A 78 -0.38 -4.44 2.48
N PHE A 79 0.02 -5.36 3.37
CA PHE A 79 1.29 -6.08 3.29
C PHE A 79 1.08 -7.58 3.47
N GLY A 80 2.05 -8.36 3.02
CA GLY A 80 2.12 -9.78 3.26
C GLY A 80 3.54 -10.29 3.19
N GLY A 81 3.69 -11.56 3.50
CA GLY A 81 4.93 -12.32 3.36
C GLY A 81 4.75 -13.41 2.31
N ILE A 82 5.81 -13.71 1.57
CA ILE A 82 5.81 -14.89 0.70
C ILE A 82 5.78 -16.16 1.55
N ALA A 83 4.67 -16.89 1.50
CA ALA A 83 4.41 -18.05 2.36
C ALA A 83 5.04 -19.34 1.84
N ASN A 84 5.25 -19.43 0.52
CA ASN A 84 5.78 -20.63 -0.12
C ASN A 84 7.25 -20.87 0.32
N ASP A 85 7.53 -22.09 0.80
CA ASP A 85 8.87 -22.46 1.29
C ASP A 85 9.99 -22.27 0.27
N LYS A 86 9.67 -22.39 -1.02
CA LYS A 86 10.64 -22.21 -2.09
C LYS A 86 10.70 -20.77 -2.60
N GLY A 87 9.90 -19.87 -2.04
CA GLY A 87 9.64 -18.57 -2.61
C GLY A 87 8.58 -18.62 -3.71
N THR A 88 8.42 -17.52 -4.43
CA THR A 88 7.49 -17.44 -5.57
C THR A 88 8.06 -16.62 -6.71
N MET A 89 7.51 -16.83 -7.90
CA MET A 89 7.84 -16.08 -9.09
C MET A 89 6.86 -14.92 -9.26
N LEU A 90 7.38 -13.70 -9.29
CA LEU A 90 6.61 -12.53 -9.72
C LEU A 90 6.43 -12.60 -11.24
N GLN A 91 5.20 -12.39 -11.71
CA GLN A 91 4.82 -12.53 -13.12
C GLN A 91 4.39 -11.19 -13.73
N ASP A 92 4.62 -11.01 -15.03
CA ASP A 92 4.25 -9.78 -15.76
C ASP A 92 2.79 -9.75 -16.26
N ASN A 93 1.98 -10.73 -15.85
CA ASN A 93 0.59 -10.87 -16.26
C ASN A 93 -0.31 -11.32 -15.10
N PHE A 94 -1.52 -10.75 -15.06
CA PHE A 94 -2.60 -11.13 -14.17
C PHE A 94 -2.96 -12.61 -14.29
N ARG A 95 -3.11 -13.12 -15.53
CA ARG A 95 -3.32 -14.54 -15.82
C ARG A 95 -1.97 -15.25 -15.74
N SER A 96 -1.90 -16.32 -14.94
CA SER A 96 -0.65 -17.09 -14.77
C SER A 96 -0.24 -17.86 -16.03
N ALA A 97 -1.21 -18.30 -16.84
CA ALA A 97 -0.95 -19.04 -18.08
C ALA A 97 -0.24 -18.15 -19.11
N GLY A 98 0.98 -18.55 -19.47
CA GLY A 98 1.81 -17.81 -20.45
C GLY A 98 2.46 -16.53 -19.90
N ALA A 99 2.32 -16.24 -18.61
CA ALA A 99 2.98 -15.11 -17.98
C ALA A 99 4.50 -15.27 -17.98
N ARG A 100 5.22 -14.17 -18.18
CA ARG A 100 6.68 -14.19 -18.17
C ARG A 100 7.19 -13.89 -16.76
N PRO A 101 8.30 -14.52 -16.36
CA PRO A 101 8.91 -14.28 -15.07
C PRO A 101 9.55 -12.88 -15.01
N VAL A 102 9.32 -12.17 -13.91
CA VAL A 102 9.89 -10.86 -13.60
C VAL A 102 11.06 -11.01 -12.64
N ALA A 103 10.82 -11.67 -11.51
CA ALA A 103 11.80 -11.93 -10.47
C ALA A 103 11.33 -13.10 -9.62
N HIS A 104 12.27 -13.87 -9.08
CA HIS A 104 12.00 -14.81 -8.01
C HIS A 104 12.32 -14.16 -6.66
N VAL A 105 11.43 -14.35 -5.68
CA VAL A 105 11.57 -13.81 -4.32
C VAL A 105 11.48 -14.95 -3.31
N GLY A 106 12.26 -14.88 -2.24
CA GLY A 106 12.34 -15.93 -1.23
C GLY A 106 11.13 -15.96 -0.30
N LYS A 107 11.02 -17.06 0.47
CA LYS A 107 10.08 -17.17 1.60
C LYS A 107 10.29 -16.01 2.57
N ASN A 108 9.21 -15.55 3.20
CA ASN A 108 9.15 -14.45 4.16
C ASN A 108 9.52 -13.09 3.58
N GLN A 109 9.74 -12.96 2.26
CA GLN A 109 9.94 -11.67 1.63
C GLN A 109 8.73 -10.78 1.92
N LEU A 110 8.96 -9.62 2.54
CA LEU A 110 7.92 -8.62 2.72
C LEU A 110 7.52 -8.07 1.36
N VAL A 111 6.23 -8.06 1.11
CA VAL A 111 5.65 -7.43 -0.07
C VAL A 111 4.48 -6.53 0.32
N CYS A 112 4.31 -5.45 -0.42
CA CYS A 112 3.11 -4.64 -0.40
C CYS A 112 2.15 -5.12 -1.48
N LEU A 113 0.85 -5.18 -1.17
CA LEU A 113 -0.20 -5.49 -2.13
C LEU A 113 -0.65 -4.21 -2.83
N LEU A 114 -0.38 -4.13 -4.13
CA LEU A 114 -0.83 -3.04 -5.00
C LEU A 114 -2.23 -3.30 -5.55
N ALA A 115 -2.60 -4.57 -5.75
CA ALA A 115 -3.93 -4.95 -6.16
C ALA A 115 -4.22 -6.40 -5.80
N SER A 116 -5.49 -6.75 -5.64
CA SER A 116 -5.94 -8.10 -5.33
C SER A 116 -7.19 -8.46 -6.12
N GLN A 117 -7.21 -9.66 -6.68
CA GLN A 117 -8.43 -10.32 -7.10
C GLN A 117 -8.91 -11.21 -5.96
N ARG A 118 -10.14 -11.00 -5.52
CA ARG A 118 -10.81 -11.89 -4.58
C ARG A 118 -12.02 -12.56 -5.20
N LYS A 119 -12.28 -13.80 -4.78
CA LYS A 119 -13.51 -14.52 -5.08
C LYS A 119 -14.04 -15.10 -3.79
N GLU A 120 -15.27 -14.74 -3.43
CA GLU A 120 -15.90 -15.22 -2.19
C GLU A 120 -15.05 -14.97 -0.93
N GLY A 121 -14.28 -13.87 -0.93
CA GLY A 121 -13.37 -13.47 0.16
C GLY A 121 -11.95 -14.05 0.04
N GLU A 122 -11.76 -15.12 -0.71
CA GLU A 122 -10.45 -15.75 -0.93
C GLU A 122 -9.58 -14.91 -1.86
N LEU A 123 -8.31 -14.73 -1.51
CA LEU A 123 -7.31 -14.09 -2.38
C LEU A 123 -6.90 -15.06 -3.48
N ILE A 124 -7.21 -14.73 -4.74
CA ILE A 124 -6.91 -15.57 -5.89
C ILE A 124 -5.59 -15.15 -6.56
N ARG A 125 -5.42 -13.85 -6.77
CA ARG A 125 -4.21 -13.24 -7.35
C ARG A 125 -3.91 -11.93 -6.65
N ALA A 126 -2.62 -11.63 -6.47
CA ALA A 126 -2.18 -10.34 -5.95
C ALA A 126 -1.12 -9.75 -6.87
N LEU A 127 -1.25 -8.46 -7.19
CA LEU A 127 -0.16 -7.67 -7.73
C LEU A 127 0.62 -7.14 -6.54
N VAL A 128 1.90 -7.48 -6.46
CA VAL A 128 2.72 -7.13 -5.31
C VAL A 128 3.95 -6.34 -5.72
N LYS A 129 4.46 -5.53 -4.78
CA LYS A 129 5.75 -4.85 -4.88
C LYS A 129 6.62 -5.23 -3.69
N VAL A 130 7.86 -5.61 -3.99
CA VAL A 130 8.92 -5.75 -2.98
C VAL A 130 9.40 -4.35 -2.61
N GLY A 131 9.26 -4.00 -1.33
CA GLY A 131 9.75 -2.76 -0.75
C GLY A 131 10.69 -3.07 0.43
N PRO A 132 11.71 -2.24 0.69
CA PRO A 132 12.60 -2.45 1.83
C PRO A 132 11.85 -2.35 3.15
N THR A 133 12.06 -3.30 4.07
CA THR A 133 11.40 -3.26 5.39
C THR A 133 11.68 -1.96 6.15
N ALA A 134 12.86 -1.36 5.94
CA ALA A 134 13.27 -0.10 6.56
C ALA A 134 12.38 1.11 6.21
N THR A 135 11.65 1.06 5.10
CA THR A 135 10.73 2.14 4.69
C THR A 135 9.32 1.95 5.24
N VAL A 136 9.01 0.77 5.78
CA VAL A 136 7.74 0.44 6.41
C VAL A 136 7.86 0.75 7.89
N LYS A 137 7.27 1.86 8.35
CA LYS A 137 7.31 2.31 9.77
C LYS A 137 6.98 1.19 10.74
N ASN A 138 6.05 0.40 10.26
CA ASN A 138 5.37 -0.71 10.85
C ASN A 138 6.34 -1.91 11.08
N CYS A 139 7.42 -2.05 10.32
CA CYS A 139 8.42 -3.09 10.52
C CYS A 139 9.37 -2.87 11.71
N LYS A 140 9.43 -1.67 12.30
CA LYS A 140 10.38 -1.38 13.38
C LYS A 140 10.11 -2.23 14.62
N GLY A 141 11.00 -3.18 14.90
CA GLY A 141 10.91 -4.06 16.06
C GLY A 141 9.83 -5.13 15.93
N ASN A 142 9.37 -5.43 14.72
CA ASN A 142 8.40 -6.48 14.47
C ASN A 142 9.04 -7.72 13.82
N ASP A 143 8.76 -8.89 14.40
CA ASP A 143 9.33 -10.16 13.96
C ASP A 143 8.88 -10.58 12.55
N ALA A 144 7.69 -10.17 12.09
CA ALA A 144 7.22 -10.46 10.74
C ALA A 144 8.05 -9.76 9.65
N CYS A 145 8.83 -8.73 10.01
CA CYS A 145 9.76 -8.07 9.10
C CYS A 145 11.21 -8.49 9.32
N LYS A 146 11.50 -9.36 10.30
CA LYS A 146 12.85 -9.85 10.54
C LYS A 146 13.28 -10.71 9.36
N ASP A 147 14.46 -10.40 8.80
CA ASP A 147 15.03 -11.10 7.65
C ASP A 147 14.09 -11.11 6.41
N ALA A 148 13.12 -10.20 6.36
CA ALA A 148 12.10 -10.12 5.31
C ALA A 148 12.57 -9.33 4.07
N ASP A 149 13.78 -8.77 4.10
CA ASP A 149 14.48 -8.22 2.93
C ASP A 149 15.35 -9.32 2.28
N THR A 150 14.68 -10.29 1.66
CA THR A 150 15.36 -11.41 1.00
C THR A 150 15.99 -10.99 -0.32
N HIS A 151 16.88 -11.84 -0.85
CA HIS A 151 17.46 -11.59 -2.17
C HIS A 151 16.41 -11.70 -3.28
N VAL A 152 16.31 -10.65 -4.11
CA VAL A 152 15.50 -10.63 -5.33
C VAL A 152 16.34 -11.16 -6.49
N GLU A 153 15.97 -12.33 -7.03
CA GLU A 153 16.62 -12.91 -8.20
C GLU A 153 15.89 -12.49 -9.47
N TRP A 154 16.40 -11.46 -10.14
CA TRP A 154 15.80 -10.90 -11.35
C TRP A 154 15.83 -11.86 -12.55
N LYS A 155 14.70 -11.96 -13.25
CA LYS A 155 14.54 -12.75 -14.48
C LYS A 155 14.41 -11.88 -15.74
N ARG A 156 14.46 -10.56 -15.54
CA ARG A 156 14.52 -9.54 -16.58
C ARG A 156 15.69 -8.59 -16.34
N PRO A 157 16.16 -7.85 -17.35
CA PRO A 157 17.15 -6.79 -17.16
C PRO A 157 16.67 -5.74 -16.15
N VAL A 158 17.62 -5.24 -15.36
CA VAL A 158 17.44 -4.18 -14.36
C VAL A 158 18.42 -3.04 -14.60
N SER A 159 18.10 -1.86 -14.08
CA SER A 159 18.97 -0.68 -14.22
C SER A 159 20.21 -0.72 -13.32
N GLY A 160 20.17 -1.54 -12.26
CA GLY A 160 21.16 -1.54 -11.18
C GLY A 160 20.88 -0.50 -10.10
N THR A 161 19.76 0.23 -10.18
CA THR A 161 19.38 1.24 -9.19
C THR A 161 18.55 0.58 -8.10
N ALA A 162 19.01 0.64 -6.84
CA ALA A 162 18.25 0.05 -5.73
C ALA A 162 16.83 0.62 -5.60
N CYS A 163 15.86 -0.23 -5.26
CA CYS A 163 14.52 0.21 -4.91
C CYS A 163 14.57 1.08 -3.65
N THR A 164 14.14 2.34 -3.77
CA THR A 164 14.18 3.31 -2.67
C THR A 164 12.87 4.07 -2.59
N LEU A 165 12.37 4.26 -1.37
CA LEU A 165 11.28 5.20 -1.12
C LEU A 165 11.84 6.63 -1.20
N LYS A 166 11.31 7.44 -2.12
CA LYS A 166 11.71 8.84 -2.31
C LYS A 166 10.93 9.76 -1.37
N PRO A 167 11.42 11.00 -1.13
CA PRO A 167 10.77 11.95 -0.23
C PRO A 167 9.35 12.36 -0.65
N ASP A 168 9.01 12.19 -1.93
CA ASP A 168 7.66 12.42 -2.48
C ASP A 168 6.67 11.30 -2.13
N GLY A 169 7.12 10.25 -1.44
CA GLY A 169 6.27 9.10 -1.09
C GLY A 169 6.15 8.08 -2.21
N HIS A 170 7.05 8.06 -3.19
CA HIS A 170 7.01 7.03 -4.23
C HIS A 170 8.28 6.20 -4.28
N TYR A 171 8.12 4.90 -4.53
CA TYR A 171 9.25 4.01 -4.78
C TYR A 171 9.83 4.26 -6.18
N ALA A 172 11.15 4.36 -6.27
CA ALA A 172 11.88 4.46 -7.53
C ALA A 172 13.13 3.58 -7.55
N GLY A 173 13.61 3.27 -8.76
CA GLY A 173 14.65 2.27 -9.01
C GLY A 173 14.05 0.91 -9.38
N ASP A 174 14.84 -0.14 -9.20
CA ASP A 174 14.47 -1.51 -9.52
C ASP A 174 13.64 -2.12 -8.38
N CYS A 175 12.36 -1.78 -8.32
CA CYS A 175 11.40 -2.37 -7.38
C CYS A 175 10.70 -3.57 -8.01
N ALA A 176 10.97 -4.78 -7.49
CA ALA A 176 10.39 -5.99 -8.04
C ALA A 176 8.88 -5.96 -7.86
N THR A 177 8.16 -5.93 -8.98
CA THR A 177 6.70 -5.77 -9.03
C THR A 177 6.14 -6.78 -9.99
N GLY A 178 5.13 -7.53 -9.58
CA GLY A 178 4.47 -8.51 -10.45
C GLY A 178 3.36 -9.27 -9.73
N TRP A 179 2.63 -10.04 -10.51
CA TRP A 179 1.53 -10.85 -10.02
C TRP A 179 2.02 -12.18 -9.43
N ILE A 180 1.33 -12.64 -8.40
CA ILE A 180 1.53 -13.94 -7.75
C ILE A 180 0.18 -14.62 -7.48
N ASP A 181 0.21 -15.93 -7.27
CA ASP A 181 -0.96 -16.67 -6.80
C ASP A 181 -1.22 -16.34 -5.32
N GLY A 182 -2.48 -16.13 -4.95
CA GLY A 182 -2.85 -15.78 -3.58
C GLY A 182 -2.42 -16.81 -2.54
N LYS A 183 -2.42 -18.10 -2.90
CA LYS A 183 -1.92 -19.20 -2.04
C LYS A 183 -0.43 -19.10 -1.69
N ASP A 184 0.37 -18.35 -2.45
CA ASP A 184 1.80 -18.17 -2.18
C ASP A 184 2.07 -16.95 -1.30
N LEU A 185 1.01 -16.23 -0.90
CA LEU A 185 1.06 -15.03 -0.08
C LEU A 185 0.33 -15.29 1.24
N GLU A 186 0.99 -14.96 2.34
CA GLU A 186 0.34 -14.79 3.62
C GLU A 186 0.07 -13.30 3.81
N GLU A 187 -1.21 -12.92 3.76
CA GLU A 187 -1.60 -11.54 4.04
C GLU A 187 -1.38 -11.27 5.52
N TYR A 188 -0.60 -10.23 5.81
CA TYR A 188 -0.40 -9.85 7.18
C TYR A 188 -1.61 -9.05 7.64
N SER A 189 -2.29 -9.55 8.68
CA SER A 189 -3.33 -8.81 9.40
C SER A 189 -2.67 -7.74 10.27
N MET A 190 -1.97 -6.77 9.68
CA MET A 190 -1.20 -5.81 10.45
C MET A 190 -2.04 -4.57 10.78
N GLY A 191 -2.68 -4.57 11.94
CA GLY A 191 -2.25 -3.54 12.88
C GLY A 191 -1.06 -4.14 13.59
N LEU A 192 0.18 -3.65 13.44
CA LEU A 192 1.31 -4.31 14.11
C LEU A 192 1.18 -4.30 15.63
N LYS A 193 0.74 -5.43 16.15
CA LYS A 193 1.17 -6.12 17.37
C LYS A 193 0.45 -7.47 17.42
N PRO A 194 1.17 -8.55 17.77
CA PRO A 194 0.62 -9.57 18.62
C PRO A 194 0.55 -8.98 20.04
N GLU A 195 -0.56 -9.15 20.75
CA GLU A 195 -0.42 -9.45 22.20
C GLU A 195 0.21 -10.86 22.37
N ASP A 196 0.54 -11.53 21.26
CA ASP A 196 0.53 -12.97 21.06
C ASP A 196 1.91 -13.59 20.69
N THR A 197 3.04 -13.00 21.11
CA THR A 197 4.24 -13.83 21.34
C THR A 197 4.26 -14.44 22.75
N GLY A 198 3.14 -14.34 23.47
CA GLY A 198 2.94 -14.99 24.76
C GLY A 198 1.47 -15.31 25.06
N ALA A 199 0.91 -16.28 24.36
CA ALA A 199 -0.11 -17.19 24.88
C ALA A 199 0.17 -18.61 24.34
#